data_AF-A0A376FBT2-F1
#
_entry.id   AF-A0A376FBT2-F1
#
_cell.length_a   1.000
_cell.length_b   1.000
_cell.length_c   1.000
_cell.angle_alpha   90.00
_cell.angle_beta   90.00
_cell.angle_gamma   90.00
#
_symmetry.space_group_name_H-M   'P 1'
#
loop_
_entity.id
_entity.type
_entity.pdbx_description
1 polymer ?
#
loop_
_entity_poly.entity_id
_entity_poly.type
_entity_poly.pdbx_seq_one_letter_code
_entity_poly.pdbx_strand_id
1 'polypeptide(L)'
;MKTMKIAVSRELLSTVSTHREKVTLDSTDFTDVAAVVITTAESRSGILALLKRTGFQLPVFIFSQEPTDVPDGASAVISGKAQEFLELESAASRYEENLLPPFFDTLSQYVEMGNSTFACPGHQHGAFFKKHPAGRQFYDFFGENVFRADMCNADVKLGDLLIHEGSAKPRAKVRGKSVQCGQNLLRAERHVSGKQGGDQRAADPRRPGAVRPQ
;
A
#
# COMPACT_ATOMS: atom_id res chain seq x y z
N MET A 1 -8.70 11.10 -0.06
CA MET A 1 -9.27 9.76 0.28
C MET A 1 -10.27 9.83 1.45
N LYS A 2 -11.18 8.86 1.62
CA LYS A 2 -12.04 8.78 2.83
C LYS A 2 -11.18 8.39 4.03
N THR A 3 -11.29 9.13 5.12
CA THR A 3 -10.62 8.85 6.40
C THR A 3 -11.02 7.47 6.94
N MET A 4 -10.05 6.64 7.33
CA MET A 4 -10.25 5.32 7.93
C MET A 4 -10.73 5.44 9.39
N LYS A 5 -11.37 4.38 9.85
CA LYS A 5 -12.06 4.30 11.14
C LYS A 5 -11.10 3.94 12.27
N ILE A 6 -11.59 4.04 13.51
CA ILE A 6 -10.92 3.47 14.68
C ILE A 6 -11.76 2.30 15.19
N ALA A 7 -11.14 1.13 15.30
CA ALA A 7 -11.79 -0.03 15.89
C ALA A 7 -11.67 0.04 17.41
N VAL A 8 -12.77 -0.07 18.13
CA VAL A 8 -12.83 0.18 19.57
C VAL A 8 -13.63 -0.94 20.24
N SER A 9 -13.21 -1.37 21.44
CA SER A 9 -14.02 -2.24 22.28
C SER A 9 -15.39 -1.63 22.53
N ARG A 10 -16.42 -2.47 22.63
CA ARG A 10 -17.80 -2.02 22.83
C ARG A 10 -17.95 -1.09 24.05
N GLU A 11 -17.24 -1.39 25.12
CA GLU A 11 -17.24 -0.62 26.37
C GLU A 11 -16.56 0.75 26.26
N LEU A 12 -15.68 0.93 25.27
CA LEU A 12 -14.85 2.12 25.11
C LEU A 12 -15.42 3.10 24.07
N LEU A 13 -16.56 2.78 23.43
CA LEU A 13 -17.16 3.60 22.37
C LEU A 13 -17.45 5.03 22.83
N SER A 14 -17.93 5.24 24.05
CA SER A 14 -18.19 6.59 24.59
C SER A 14 -16.93 7.26 25.12
N THR A 15 -15.93 6.49 25.53
CA THR A 15 -14.73 6.95 26.23
C THR A 15 -13.67 7.45 25.25
N VAL A 16 -13.49 6.76 24.12
CA VAL A 16 -12.50 7.14 23.11
C VAL A 16 -12.96 8.38 22.35
N SER A 17 -12.23 9.47 22.54
CA SER A 17 -12.48 10.75 21.88
C SER A 17 -11.67 10.87 20.59
N THR A 18 -12.36 10.85 19.44
CA THR A 18 -11.77 11.02 18.11
C THR A 18 -12.80 11.66 17.17
N HIS A 19 -12.32 12.33 16.12
CA HIS A 19 -13.13 12.83 15.02
C HIS A 19 -13.42 11.75 13.96
N ARG A 20 -12.71 10.62 14.00
CA ARG A 20 -12.90 9.48 13.10
C ARG A 20 -14.14 8.69 13.48
N GLU A 21 -14.74 8.04 12.50
CA GLU A 21 -15.82 7.08 12.74
C GLU A 21 -15.27 5.91 13.59
N LYS A 22 -16.05 5.48 14.58
CA LYS A 22 -15.71 4.35 15.47
C LYS A 22 -16.50 3.12 15.07
N VAL A 23 -15.82 1.97 15.00
CA VAL A 23 -16.41 0.65 14.71
C VAL A 23 -16.07 -0.33 15.82
N THR A 24 -16.94 -1.30 16.10
CA THR A 24 -16.66 -2.30 17.14
C THR A 24 -15.82 -3.45 16.59
N LEU A 25 -15.06 -4.14 17.44
CA LEU A 25 -14.18 -5.25 17.04
C LEU A 25 -14.92 -6.42 16.36
N ASP A 26 -16.20 -6.62 16.67
CA ASP A 26 -17.08 -7.64 16.10
C ASP A 26 -17.74 -7.24 14.78
N SER A 27 -17.66 -5.97 14.38
CA SER A 27 -18.29 -5.44 13.16
C SER A 27 -17.29 -4.98 12.10
N THR A 28 -16.02 -5.39 12.21
CA THR A 28 -14.96 -5.01 11.28
C THR A 28 -14.08 -6.22 10.91
N ASP A 29 -13.58 -6.20 9.67
CA ASP A 29 -12.50 -7.08 9.20
C ASP A 29 -11.12 -6.41 9.28
N PHE A 30 -11.06 -5.21 9.88
CA PHE A 30 -9.91 -4.33 10.06
C PHE A 30 -9.30 -3.74 8.77
N THR A 31 -9.97 -3.87 7.62
CA THR A 31 -9.45 -3.35 6.34
C THR A 31 -9.68 -1.85 6.16
N ASP A 32 -10.67 -1.28 6.84
CA ASP A 32 -11.03 0.15 6.82
C ASP A 32 -10.70 0.86 8.14
N VAL A 33 -9.80 0.27 8.95
CA VAL A 33 -9.39 0.74 10.27
C VAL A 33 -7.94 1.24 10.25
N ALA A 34 -7.68 2.39 10.88
CA ALA A 34 -6.33 2.96 11.01
C ALA A 34 -5.67 2.70 12.38
N ALA A 35 -6.46 2.44 13.43
CA ALA A 35 -5.95 2.06 14.75
C ALA A 35 -7.00 1.26 15.53
N VAL A 36 -6.54 0.49 16.52
CA VAL A 36 -7.40 -0.32 17.38
C VAL A 36 -7.22 0.10 18.83
N VAL A 37 -8.32 0.31 19.56
CA VAL A 37 -8.32 0.55 21.01
C VAL A 37 -9.06 -0.59 21.70
N ILE A 38 -8.35 -1.35 22.54
CA ILE A 38 -8.89 -2.51 23.25
C ILE A 38 -8.85 -2.35 24.77
N THR A 39 -9.64 -3.13 25.50
CA THR A 39 -9.53 -3.23 26.97
C THR A 39 -8.37 -4.14 27.39
N THR A 40 -7.98 -4.04 28.65
CA THR A 40 -7.02 -4.98 29.27
C THR A 40 -7.52 -6.42 29.31
N ALA A 41 -8.84 -6.64 29.37
CA ALA A 41 -9.43 -7.97 29.32
C ALA A 41 -9.28 -8.60 27.93
N GLU A 42 -9.57 -7.84 26.88
CA GLU A 42 -9.46 -8.32 25.50
C GLU A 42 -8.00 -8.56 25.10
N SER A 43 -7.04 -7.76 25.59
CA SER A 43 -5.62 -7.99 25.30
C SER A 43 -5.16 -9.38 25.76
N ARG A 44 -5.76 -9.92 26.83
CA ARG A 44 -5.51 -11.26 27.37
C ARG A 44 -6.33 -12.37 26.68
N SER A 45 -7.33 -12.01 25.87
CA SER A 45 -8.23 -12.95 25.18
C SER A 45 -7.69 -13.48 23.84
N GLY A 46 -6.55 -12.99 23.37
CA GLY A 46 -5.92 -13.40 22.11
C GLY A 46 -6.16 -12.47 20.92
N ILE A 47 -6.86 -11.34 21.10
CA ILE A 47 -7.08 -10.35 20.03
C ILE A 47 -5.76 -9.81 19.45
N LEU A 48 -4.73 -9.63 20.29
CA LEU A 48 -3.41 -9.17 19.84
C LEU A 48 -2.78 -10.17 18.85
N ALA A 49 -2.95 -11.47 19.09
CA ALA A 49 -2.48 -12.50 18.17
C ALA A 49 -3.29 -12.51 16.86
N LEU A 50 -4.60 -12.26 16.93
CA LEU A 50 -5.45 -12.08 15.74
C LEU A 50 -4.96 -10.91 14.89
N LEU A 51 -4.78 -9.74 15.49
CA LEU A 51 -4.31 -8.53 14.82
C LEU A 51 -2.93 -8.73 14.20
N LYS A 52 -2.00 -9.39 14.91
CA LYS A 52 -0.69 -9.74 14.38
C LYS A 52 -0.78 -10.68 13.16
N ARG A 53 -1.73 -11.63 13.17
CA ARG A 53 -1.94 -12.59 12.08
C ARG A 53 -2.51 -11.95 10.81
N THR A 54 -3.28 -10.86 10.92
CA THR A 54 -3.74 -10.09 9.74
C THR A 54 -2.57 -9.64 8.88
N GLY A 55 -1.45 -9.28 9.52
CA GLY A 55 -0.28 -8.71 8.85
C GLY A 55 -0.47 -7.23 8.44
N PHE A 56 -1.57 -6.59 8.87
CA PHE A 56 -1.83 -5.18 8.59
C PHE A 56 -0.91 -4.26 9.39
N GLN A 57 -0.37 -4.72 10.53
CA GLN A 57 0.50 -3.93 11.41
C GLN A 57 -0.20 -2.67 11.95
N LEU A 58 -1.48 -2.81 12.29
CA LEU A 58 -2.26 -1.75 12.90
C LEU A 58 -1.64 -1.31 14.23
N PRO A 59 -1.62 -0.01 14.54
CA PRO A 59 -1.30 0.46 15.88
C PRO A 59 -2.42 0.04 16.84
N VAL A 60 -2.05 -0.58 17.96
CA VAL A 60 -2.98 -1.11 18.96
C VAL A 60 -2.76 -0.44 20.30
N PHE A 61 -3.79 0.21 20.83
CA PHE A 61 -3.77 0.89 22.11
C PHE A 61 -4.60 0.10 23.12
N ILE A 62 -4.09 -0.03 24.34
CA ILE A 62 -4.82 -0.67 25.43
C ILE A 62 -5.33 0.40 26.37
N PHE A 63 -6.63 0.42 26.61
CA PHE A 63 -7.23 1.30 27.60
C PHE A 63 -7.14 0.67 28.99
N SER A 64 -6.50 1.37 29.93
CA SER A 64 -6.39 0.98 31.33
C SER A 64 -6.36 2.22 32.23
N GLN A 65 -7.18 2.21 33.29
CA GLN A 65 -7.12 3.22 34.34
C GLN A 65 -5.97 2.94 35.34
N GLU A 66 -5.51 1.69 35.39
CA GLU A 66 -4.41 1.28 36.25
C GLU A 66 -3.10 1.28 35.47
N PRO A 67 -1.98 1.77 36.06
CA PRO A 67 -0.66 1.68 35.45
C PRO A 67 -0.35 0.22 35.09
N THR A 68 -0.20 -0.05 33.80
CA THR A 68 0.07 -1.39 33.28
C THR A 68 1.17 -1.29 32.24
N ASP A 69 2.08 -2.27 32.22
CA ASP A 69 3.09 -2.37 31.18
C ASP A 69 2.45 -2.60 29.80
N VAL A 70 3.11 -2.11 28.75
CA VAL A 70 2.67 -2.34 27.37
C VAL A 70 2.89 -3.81 27.01
N PRO A 71 1.83 -4.60 26.75
CA PRO A 71 1.97 -6.00 26.36
C PRO A 71 2.61 -6.15 24.98
N ASP A 72 3.24 -7.31 24.72
CA ASP A 72 3.78 -7.61 23.39
C ASP A 72 2.69 -7.56 22.31
N GLY A 73 2.94 -6.80 21.25
CA GLY A 73 1.98 -6.55 20.17
C GLY A 73 1.07 -5.34 20.37
N ALA A 74 1.12 -4.65 21.50
CA ALA A 74 0.51 -3.33 21.67
C ALA A 74 1.50 -2.20 21.38
N SER A 75 0.99 -1.06 20.94
CA SER A 75 1.74 0.16 20.67
C SER A 75 1.88 1.05 21.91
N ALA A 76 0.82 1.19 22.71
CA ALA A 76 0.84 1.96 23.95
C ALA A 76 -0.35 1.59 24.86
N VAL A 77 -0.29 2.04 26.12
CA VAL A 77 -1.40 1.99 27.08
C VAL A 77 -1.90 3.41 27.30
N ILE A 78 -3.22 3.62 27.30
CA ILE A 78 -3.88 4.91 27.48
C ILE A 78 -4.88 4.84 28.64
N SER A 79 -5.00 5.95 29.36
CA SER A 79 -5.86 6.12 30.54
C SER A 79 -7.09 7.00 30.27
N GLY A 80 -7.13 7.64 29.10
CA GLY A 80 -8.23 8.52 28.68
C GLY A 80 -7.90 10.01 28.78
N LYS A 81 -6.62 10.37 28.92
CA LYS A 81 -6.19 11.77 28.88
C LYS A 81 -6.30 12.30 27.45
N ALA A 82 -6.63 13.59 27.31
CA ALA A 82 -6.74 14.23 26.00
C ALA A 82 -5.45 14.08 25.16
N GLN A 83 -4.28 14.18 25.79
CA GLN A 83 -2.98 14.02 25.13
C GLN A 83 -2.79 12.63 24.53
N GLU A 84 -3.23 11.58 25.22
CA GLU A 84 -3.12 10.19 24.76
C GLU A 84 -4.03 9.93 23.55
N PHE A 85 -5.21 10.56 23.51
CA PHE A 85 -6.07 10.51 22.32
C PHE A 85 -5.49 11.26 21.12
N LEU A 86 -4.72 12.34 21.35
CA LEU A 86 -3.96 12.98 20.28
C LEU A 86 -2.84 12.07 19.74
N GLU A 87 -2.19 11.30 20.61
CA GLU A 87 -1.19 10.30 20.22
C GLU A 87 -1.81 9.14 19.42
N LEU A 88 -3.00 8.67 19.81
CA LEU A 88 -3.80 7.72 19.05
C LEU A 88 -4.08 8.24 17.63
N GLU A 89 -4.54 9.49 17.51
CA GLU A 89 -4.81 10.10 16.21
C GLU A 89 -3.54 10.26 15.36
N SER A 90 -2.43 10.67 15.98
CA SER A 90 -1.14 10.76 15.30
C SER A 90 -0.69 9.40 14.77
N ALA A 91 -0.85 8.33 15.55
CA ALA A 91 -0.54 6.97 15.13
C ALA A 91 -1.44 6.49 13.99
N ALA A 92 -2.74 6.78 14.05
CA ALA A 92 -3.71 6.45 13.00
C ALA A 92 -3.40 7.16 11.68
N SER A 93 -3.15 8.47 11.72
CA SER A 93 -2.79 9.24 10.52
C SER A 93 -1.46 8.76 9.92
N ARG A 94 -0.46 8.48 10.76
CA ARG A 94 0.81 7.91 10.29
C ARG A 94 0.61 6.54 9.63
N TYR A 95 -0.30 5.71 10.15
CA TYR A 95 -0.62 4.43 9.53
C TYR A 95 -1.20 4.62 8.12
N GLU A 96 -2.16 5.53 7.96
CA GLU A 96 -2.76 5.87 6.65
C GLU A 96 -1.74 6.40 5.65
N GLU A 97 -0.89 7.33 6.07
CA GLU A 97 0.16 7.93 5.23
C GLU A 97 1.15 6.89 4.71
N ASN A 98 1.37 5.80 5.44
CA ASN A 98 2.29 4.73 5.07
C ASN A 98 1.58 3.51 4.45
N LEU A 99 0.25 3.57 4.29
CA LEU A 99 -0.54 2.44 3.80
C LEU A 99 -0.37 2.22 2.29
N LEU A 100 -0.30 3.32 1.53
CA LEU A 100 -0.34 3.25 0.07
C LEU A 100 1.01 2.81 -0.51
N PRO A 101 1.03 1.85 -1.44
CA PRO A 101 2.23 1.54 -2.19
C PRO A 101 2.73 2.76 -2.98
N PRO A 102 4.06 2.93 -3.18
CA PRO A 102 4.63 4.16 -3.73
C PRO A 102 4.00 4.66 -5.04
N PHE A 103 3.71 3.75 -5.98
CA PHE A 103 3.08 4.13 -7.25
C PHE A 103 1.64 4.63 -7.04
N PHE A 104 0.84 3.95 -6.22
CA PHE A 104 -0.54 4.34 -5.97
C PHE A 104 -0.63 5.62 -5.13
N ASP A 105 0.29 5.80 -4.18
CA ASP A 105 0.44 7.05 -3.44
C ASP A 105 0.70 8.24 -4.38
N THR A 106 1.72 8.10 -5.24
CA THR A 106 2.08 9.13 -6.24
C THR A 106 0.92 9.42 -7.20
N LEU A 107 0.24 8.38 -7.69
CA LEU A 107 -0.94 8.53 -8.56
C LEU A 107 -2.09 9.26 -7.85
N SER A 108 -2.39 8.89 -6.60
CA SER A 108 -3.46 9.50 -5.82
C SER A 108 -3.19 10.98 -5.58
N GLN A 109 -1.96 11.32 -5.16
CA GLN A 109 -1.54 12.72 -4.98
C GLN A 109 -1.61 13.51 -6.29
N TYR A 110 -1.20 12.91 -7.41
CA TYR A 110 -1.26 13.58 -8.71
C TYR A 110 -2.70 13.89 -9.14
N VAL A 111 -3.62 12.93 -8.95
CA VAL A 111 -5.06 13.12 -9.21
C VAL A 111 -5.64 14.25 -8.36
N GLU A 112 -5.25 14.32 -7.08
CA GLU A 112 -5.67 15.36 -6.12
C GLU A 112 -5.13 16.76 -6.47
N MET A 113 -3.96 16.87 -7.12
CA MET A 113 -3.40 18.18 -7.54
C MET A 113 -4.28 18.93 -8.54
N GLY A 114 -5.23 18.27 -9.22
CA GLY A 114 -6.20 18.98 -10.05
C GLY A 114 -5.66 19.51 -11.38
N ASN A 115 -4.44 19.14 -11.79
CA ASN A 115 -3.79 19.73 -12.96
C ASN A 115 -4.58 19.49 -14.26
N SER A 116 -4.67 20.51 -15.10
CA SER A 116 -5.21 20.38 -16.45
C SER A 116 -4.07 20.02 -17.41
N THR A 117 -4.23 18.94 -18.16
CA THR A 117 -3.25 18.48 -19.15
C THR A 117 -3.84 18.56 -20.56
N PHE A 118 -3.01 18.97 -21.53
CA PHE A 118 -3.30 18.86 -22.96
C PHE A 118 -2.64 17.60 -23.55
N ALA A 119 -2.23 16.68 -22.69
CA ALA A 119 -1.65 15.40 -23.06
C ALA A 119 -2.74 14.38 -23.40
N CYS A 120 -2.30 13.24 -23.91
CA CYS A 120 -3.15 12.05 -23.95
C CYS A 120 -3.45 11.58 -22.51
N PRO A 121 -4.59 10.89 -22.28
CA PRO A 121 -5.65 10.56 -23.24
C PRO A 121 -6.56 11.74 -23.62
N GLY A 122 -7.03 11.75 -24.88
CA GLY A 122 -7.83 12.85 -25.45
C GLY A 122 -9.19 13.10 -24.79
N HIS A 123 -9.66 12.21 -23.90
CA HIS A 123 -10.86 12.47 -23.11
C HIS A 123 -10.63 13.44 -21.95
N GLN A 124 -9.37 13.80 -21.65
CA GLN A 124 -8.95 14.83 -20.71
C GLN A 124 -9.66 14.72 -19.36
N HIS A 125 -9.32 13.69 -18.58
CA HIS A 125 -9.94 13.41 -17.28
C HIS A 125 -11.48 13.22 -17.35
N GLY A 126 -11.98 12.79 -18.51
CA GLY A 126 -13.40 12.51 -18.76
C GLY A 126 -14.23 13.74 -19.16
N ALA A 127 -13.60 14.89 -19.36
CA ALA A 127 -14.27 16.09 -19.87
C ALA A 127 -14.95 15.86 -21.22
N PHE A 128 -14.36 15.03 -22.10
CA PHE A 128 -14.97 14.68 -23.38
C PHE A 128 -16.27 13.89 -23.21
N PHE A 129 -16.29 12.88 -22.32
CA PHE A 129 -17.47 12.05 -22.09
C PHE A 129 -18.68 12.86 -21.62
N LYS A 130 -18.46 13.90 -20.80
CA LYS A 130 -19.52 14.79 -20.31
C LYS A 130 -20.21 15.64 -21.40
N LYS A 131 -19.70 15.64 -22.65
CA LYS A 131 -20.27 16.41 -23.77
C LYS A 131 -21.36 15.68 -24.56
N HIS A 132 -21.55 14.37 -24.35
CA HIS A 132 -22.57 13.59 -25.07
C HIS A 132 -23.43 12.80 -24.06
N PRO A 133 -24.77 12.69 -24.23
CA PRO A 133 -25.62 11.99 -23.28
C PRO A 133 -25.18 10.56 -22.97
N ALA A 134 -24.81 9.79 -24.00
CA ALA A 134 -24.25 8.44 -23.80
C ALA A 134 -22.91 8.45 -23.07
N GLY A 135 -22.05 9.46 -23.34
CA GLY A 135 -20.78 9.63 -22.65
C GLY A 135 -20.98 10.03 -21.18
N ARG A 136 -22.02 10.81 -20.88
CA ARG A 136 -22.36 11.17 -19.50
C ARG A 136 -22.78 9.94 -18.70
N GLN A 137 -23.60 9.06 -19.27
CA GLN A 137 -23.93 7.77 -18.65
C GLN A 137 -22.68 6.93 -18.40
N PHE A 138 -21.75 6.89 -19.34
CA PHE A 138 -20.48 6.19 -19.20
C PHE A 138 -19.59 6.79 -18.09
N TYR A 139 -19.48 8.12 -18.03
CA TYR A 139 -18.73 8.83 -17.00
C TYR A 139 -19.31 8.59 -15.61
N ASP A 140 -20.63 8.71 -15.47
CA ASP A 140 -21.32 8.53 -14.18
C ASP A 140 -21.27 7.05 -13.73
N PHE A 141 -21.26 6.09 -14.66
CA PHE A 141 -21.15 4.66 -14.36
C PHE A 141 -19.79 4.28 -13.73
N PHE A 142 -18.68 4.72 -14.32
CA PHE A 142 -17.32 4.40 -13.80
C PHE A 142 -16.87 5.34 -12.68
N GLY A 143 -17.38 6.57 -12.67
CA GLY A 143 -16.98 7.61 -11.75
C GLY A 143 -15.71 8.35 -12.18
N GLU A 144 -15.57 9.58 -11.67
CA GLU A 144 -14.55 10.52 -12.09
C GLU A 144 -13.10 10.01 -11.90
N ASN A 145 -12.81 9.36 -10.77
CA ASN A 145 -11.45 8.98 -10.41
C ASN A 145 -10.80 8.03 -11.42
N VAL A 146 -11.58 7.15 -12.08
CA VAL A 146 -11.05 6.26 -13.13
C VAL A 146 -10.50 7.07 -14.30
N PHE A 147 -11.22 8.11 -14.72
CA PHE A 147 -10.79 8.96 -15.84
C PHE A 147 -9.67 9.91 -15.45
N ARG A 148 -9.64 10.37 -14.20
CA ARG A 148 -8.55 11.22 -13.69
C ARG A 148 -7.24 10.44 -13.55
N ALA A 149 -7.32 9.14 -13.28
CA ALA A 149 -6.17 8.27 -13.13
C ALA A 149 -5.68 7.65 -14.46
N ASP A 150 -6.41 7.85 -15.57
CA ASP A 150 -6.00 7.40 -16.90
C ASP A 150 -5.01 8.39 -17.52
N MET A 151 -3.72 8.12 -17.29
CA MET A 151 -2.59 9.01 -17.54
C MET A 151 -1.59 8.35 -18.48
N CYS A 152 -0.84 9.17 -19.23
CA CYS A 152 0.14 8.68 -20.19
C CYS A 152 1.59 8.98 -19.74
N ASN A 153 2.56 8.49 -20.51
CA ASN A 153 3.99 8.74 -20.30
C ASN A 153 4.39 10.23 -20.26
N ALA A 154 3.54 11.14 -20.74
CA ALA A 154 3.77 12.58 -20.63
C ALA A 154 3.68 13.08 -19.18
N ASP A 155 3.03 12.34 -18.29
CA ASP A 155 2.94 12.65 -16.86
C ASP A 155 4.18 12.16 -16.09
N VAL A 156 5.33 12.78 -16.39
CA VAL A 156 6.66 12.38 -15.91
C VAL A 156 6.80 12.25 -14.39
N LYS A 157 5.92 12.89 -13.60
CA LYS A 157 5.91 12.75 -12.13
C LYS A 157 5.61 11.32 -11.67
N LEU A 158 4.89 10.54 -12.48
CA LEU A 158 4.59 9.13 -12.20
C LEU A 158 5.80 8.22 -12.50
N GLY A 159 6.83 8.75 -13.17
CA GLY A 159 7.96 7.97 -13.66
C GLY A 159 7.64 7.28 -14.98
N ASP A 160 8.39 6.24 -15.30
CA ASP A 160 8.27 5.53 -16.57
C ASP A 160 8.07 4.03 -16.33
N LEU A 161 6.92 3.52 -16.78
CA LEU A 161 6.53 2.12 -16.63
C LEU A 161 7.32 1.18 -17.56
N LEU A 162 7.81 1.66 -18.71
CA LEU A 162 8.52 0.89 -19.72
C LEU A 162 9.98 0.66 -19.33
N ILE A 163 10.65 1.69 -18.81
CA ILE A 163 12.06 1.61 -18.39
C ILE A 163 12.24 1.51 -16.86
N HIS A 164 11.14 1.42 -16.10
CA HIS A 164 11.12 1.24 -14.65
C HIS A 164 11.83 2.35 -13.85
N GLU A 165 11.43 3.60 -14.10
CA GLU A 165 11.97 4.79 -13.44
C GLU A 165 10.94 5.48 -12.53
N GLY A 166 11.43 6.31 -11.60
CA GLY A 166 10.56 7.05 -10.68
C GLY A 166 9.69 6.15 -9.81
N SER A 167 8.41 6.53 -9.62
CA SER A 167 7.46 5.77 -8.79
C SER A 167 7.07 4.42 -9.38
N ALA A 168 7.29 4.24 -10.70
CA ALA A 168 7.08 2.97 -11.41
C ALA A 168 8.18 1.94 -11.16
N LYS A 169 9.31 2.32 -10.55
CA LYS A 169 10.38 1.38 -10.21
C LYS A 169 9.94 0.41 -9.12
N PRO A 170 10.10 -0.92 -9.28
CA PRO A 170 9.80 -1.87 -8.22
C PRO A 170 10.72 -1.63 -7.02
N ARG A 171 10.17 -1.16 -5.90
CA ARG A 171 10.88 -1.15 -4.62
C ARG A 171 10.62 -2.47 -3.90
N ALA A 172 11.68 -3.22 -3.63
CA ALA A 172 11.59 -4.41 -2.78
C ALA A 172 11.22 -3.98 -1.35
N LYS A 173 10.12 -4.55 -0.83
CA LYS A 173 9.61 -4.43 0.55
C LYS A 173 9.08 -3.04 0.98
N VAL A 174 7.78 -2.86 0.86
CA VAL A 174 7.01 -2.21 1.93
C VAL A 174 6.99 -3.22 3.10
N ARG A 175 7.21 -2.77 4.35
CA ARG A 175 7.14 -3.65 5.53
C ARG A 175 5.70 -4.15 5.67
N GLY A 176 5.50 -5.46 5.65
CA GLY A 176 4.17 -6.09 5.59
C GLY A 176 3.90 -6.70 4.22
N LYS A 177 3.11 -7.77 4.16
CA LYS A 177 2.87 -8.56 2.94
C LYS A 177 2.59 -7.65 1.74
N SER A 178 3.39 -7.79 0.71
CA SER A 178 3.34 -6.98 -0.50
C SER A 178 2.00 -7.09 -1.20
N VAL A 179 1.21 -6.02 -1.21
CA VAL A 179 0.17 -5.80 -2.23
C VAL A 179 0.90 -5.50 -3.52
N GLN A 180 1.18 -6.57 -4.26
CA GLN A 180 2.09 -6.55 -5.38
C GLN A 180 1.31 -6.39 -6.67
N CYS A 181 0.86 -5.18 -6.98
CA CYS A 181 0.36 -4.91 -8.33
C CYS A 181 1.56 -4.82 -9.28
N GLY A 182 1.84 -5.88 -10.05
CA GLY A 182 2.75 -5.83 -11.22
C GLY A 182 4.11 -6.55 -11.17
N GLN A 183 4.38 -7.53 -10.28
CA GLN A 183 5.70 -8.20 -10.24
C GLN A 183 5.98 -9.28 -11.31
N ASN A 184 5.06 -9.56 -12.24
CA ASN A 184 5.17 -10.78 -13.04
C ASN A 184 6.09 -10.69 -14.28
N LEU A 185 6.56 -9.52 -14.69
CA LEU A 185 7.35 -9.43 -15.93
C LEU A 185 8.85 -9.72 -15.75
N LEU A 186 9.50 -9.13 -14.73
CA LEU A 186 10.95 -9.27 -14.49
C LEU A 186 11.37 -10.66 -13.95
N ARG A 187 10.42 -11.50 -13.54
CA ARG A 187 10.70 -12.90 -13.15
C ARG A 187 10.64 -13.85 -14.35
N ALA A 188 9.86 -13.52 -15.37
CA ALA A 188 9.77 -14.30 -16.61
C ALA A 188 11.03 -14.14 -17.47
N GLU A 189 11.60 -12.94 -17.59
CA GLU A 189 12.78 -12.71 -18.45
C GLU A 189 14.07 -13.34 -17.90
N ARG A 190 14.22 -13.43 -16.57
CA ARG A 190 15.36 -14.14 -15.96
C ARG A 190 15.33 -15.65 -16.17
N HIS A 191 14.17 -16.24 -16.45
CA HIS A 191 14.08 -17.66 -16.81
C HIS A 191 14.34 -17.95 -18.29
N VAL A 192 14.15 -16.97 -19.16
CA VAL A 192 14.46 -17.11 -20.60
C VAL A 192 15.96 -16.94 -20.86
N SER A 193 16.61 -15.93 -20.24
CA SER A 193 18.05 -15.71 -20.42
C SER A 193 18.95 -16.77 -19.76
N GLY A 194 18.41 -17.59 -18.85
CA GLY A 194 19.16 -18.69 -18.21
C GLY A 194 19.32 -19.95 -19.05
N LYS A 195 18.64 -20.06 -20.21
CA LYS A 195 18.70 -21.27 -21.08
C LYS A 195 19.58 -21.12 -22.33
N GLN A 196 20.21 -19.96 -22.58
CA GLN A 196 21.05 -19.74 -23.77
C GLN A 196 22.55 -19.53 -23.47
N GLY A 197 23.02 -19.89 -22.28
CA GLY A 197 24.45 -19.84 -21.92
C GLY A 197 25.10 -21.21 -21.93
N GLY A 198 25.22 -21.85 -23.10
CA GLY A 198 25.83 -23.18 -23.25
C GLY A 198 26.92 -23.20 -24.32
N ASP A 199 28.17 -23.27 -23.85
CA ASP A 199 29.36 -23.79 -24.54
C ASP A 199 29.93 -22.98 -25.73
N GLN A 200 30.78 -21.98 -25.42
CA GLN A 200 31.91 -21.62 -26.28
C GLN A 200 33.20 -21.77 -25.47
N ARG A 201 33.79 -22.98 -25.51
CA ARG A 201 35.17 -23.19 -25.09
C ARG A 201 36.09 -22.45 -26.06
N ALA A 202 36.76 -21.43 -25.55
CA ALA A 202 37.87 -20.78 -26.22
C ALA A 202 39.00 -21.79 -26.48
N ALA A 203 39.42 -21.92 -27.75
CA ALA A 203 40.58 -22.70 -28.14
C ALA A 203 41.87 -21.97 -27.72
N ASP A 204 42.65 -22.60 -26.84
CA ASP A 204 43.97 -22.13 -26.39
C ASP A 204 45.06 -22.52 -27.42
N PRO A 205 45.79 -21.56 -28.03
CA PRO A 205 46.71 -21.83 -29.14
C PRO A 205 48.12 -22.26 -28.69
N ARG A 206 48.30 -22.87 -27.51
CA ARG A 206 49.62 -23.27 -27.01
C ARG A 206 49.69 -24.73 -26.56
N ARG A 207 49.83 -25.66 -27.50
CA ARG A 207 50.48 -26.96 -27.25
C ARG A 207 51.39 -27.39 -28.42
N PRO A 208 52.68 -27.65 -28.17
CA PRO A 208 53.61 -28.16 -29.17
C PRO A 208 53.63 -29.70 -29.19
N GLY A 209 53.76 -30.26 -30.40
CA GLY A 209 54.40 -31.56 -30.69
C GLY A 209 53.60 -32.84 -30.43
N ALA A 210 53.29 -33.58 -31.51
CA ALA A 210 53.73 -34.98 -31.70
C ALA A 210 53.17 -35.59 -33.02
N VAL A 211 54.09 -35.82 -33.95
CA VAL A 211 54.28 -37.04 -34.78
C VAL A 211 53.09 -37.60 -35.59
N ARG A 212 53.24 -37.56 -36.93
CA ARG A 212 52.49 -38.38 -37.91
C ARG A 212 52.84 -39.87 -37.79
N PRO A 213 51.94 -40.76 -38.23
CA PRO A 213 52.40 -41.80 -39.16
C PRO A 213 51.50 -41.96 -40.40
N GLN A 214 52.21 -42.18 -41.52
CA GLN A 214 51.87 -42.68 -42.86
C GLN A 214 50.78 -41.95 -43.66
#